data_AF-A0A351CZ16-F1
#
_entry.id   AF-A0A351CZ16-F1
#
_cell.length_a   1.000
_cell.length_b   1.000
_cell.length_c   1.000
_cell.angle_alpha   90.00
_cell.angle_beta   90.00
_cell.angle_gamma   90.00
#
_symmetry.space_group_name_H-M   'P 1'
#
loop_
_entity.id
_entity.type
_entity.pdbx_description
1 polymer ?
#
loop_
_entity_poly.entity_id
_entity_poly.type
_entity_poly.pdbx_seq_one_letter_code
_entity_poly.pdbx_strand_id
1 'polypeptide(L)'
;MDYLFLELSEIETVFSQSSFWSAERFNLISFKRQDYLPGELSLTEQVKKTIKDLGGEAFNGSAYLLTTPRRLGHCMNPISLFYCYHAEQGGPRELKYVLAEVHNTPWDERHAYLLEGPEFLNPT
;
A
#
# COMPACT_ATOMS: atom_id res chain seq x y z
N MET A 1 -9.36 6.29 14.34
CA MET A 1 -8.29 6.55 13.34
C MET A 1 -8.81 5.89 12.07
N ASP A 2 -9.19 6.68 11.07
CA ASP A 2 -9.90 6.14 9.91
C ASP A 2 -8.88 5.68 8.87
N TYR A 3 -9.01 4.42 8.47
CA TYR A 3 -8.18 3.81 7.43
C TYR A 3 -8.91 3.91 6.08
N LEU A 4 -8.15 4.14 5.02
CA LEU A 4 -8.62 4.00 3.64
C LEU A 4 -8.09 2.71 3.05
N PHE A 5 -8.95 1.99 2.33
CA PHE A 5 -8.58 0.85 1.50
C PHE A 5 -8.73 1.23 0.03
N LEU A 6 -7.61 1.32 -0.68
CA LEU A 6 -7.53 1.94 -2.01
C LEU A 6 -6.82 1.02 -2.99
N GLU A 7 -7.37 0.84 -4.19
CA GLU A 7 -6.60 0.23 -5.28
C GLU A 7 -5.52 1.20 -5.74
N LEU A 8 -4.26 0.75 -5.85
CA LEU A 8 -3.13 1.64 -6.13
C LEU A 8 -3.27 2.39 -7.46
N SER A 9 -3.86 1.77 -8.49
CA SER A 9 -4.10 2.41 -9.79
C SER A 9 -5.20 3.46 -9.77
N GLU A 10 -6.08 3.46 -8.77
CA GLU A 10 -7.25 4.33 -8.69
C GLU A 10 -7.06 5.52 -7.73
N ILE A 11 -5.90 5.63 -7.07
CA ILE A 11 -5.65 6.66 -6.04
C ILE A 11 -5.89 8.06 -6.59
N GLU A 12 -5.33 8.39 -7.76
CA GLU A 12 -5.53 9.71 -8.37
C GLU A 12 -7.00 9.97 -8.69
N THR A 13 -7.68 8.97 -9.25
CA THR A 13 -9.12 9.03 -9.55
C THR A 13 -9.92 9.31 -8.28
N VAL A 14 -9.74 8.52 -7.23
CA VAL A 14 -10.46 8.65 -5.95
C VAL A 14 -10.23 10.01 -5.31
N PHE A 15 -8.98 10.47 -5.26
CA PHE A 15 -8.64 11.75 -4.63
C PHE A 15 -9.06 12.96 -5.45
N SER A 16 -9.44 12.79 -6.72
CA SER A 16 -9.97 13.87 -7.56
C SER A 16 -11.47 14.12 -7.37
N GLN A 17 -12.19 13.20 -6.71
CA GLN A 17 -13.65 13.26 -6.55
C GLN A 17 -14.14 14.26 -5.49
N SER A 18 -13.25 14.83 -4.67
CA SER A 18 -13.61 15.77 -3.59
C SER A 18 -12.66 16.96 -3.55
N SER A 19 -13.20 18.16 -3.35
CA SER A 19 -12.41 19.38 -3.20
C SER A 19 -11.56 19.40 -1.92
N PHE A 20 -11.89 18.58 -0.92
CA PHE A 20 -11.16 18.46 0.34
C PHE A 20 -10.04 17.41 0.29
N TRP A 21 -9.90 16.71 -0.85
CA TRP A 21 -8.95 15.62 -1.04
C TRP A 21 -7.97 15.98 -2.16
N SER A 22 -6.73 15.49 -2.10
CA SER A 22 -5.80 15.61 -3.22
C SER A 22 -4.69 14.57 -3.21
N ALA A 23 -4.30 14.09 -4.39
CA ALA A 23 -3.03 13.39 -4.59
C ALA A 23 -1.90 14.41 -4.85
N GLU A 24 -0.73 14.17 -4.26
CA GLU A 24 0.53 14.94 -4.42
C GLU A 24 0.48 16.43 -4.04
N ARG A 25 -0.64 16.93 -3.50
CA ARG A 25 -0.82 18.33 -3.08
C ARG A 25 -1.32 18.41 -1.63
N PHE A 26 -1.19 19.58 -1.01
CA PHE A 26 -1.74 19.84 0.32
C PHE A 26 -3.27 19.99 0.25
N ASN A 27 -3.99 19.34 1.17
CA ASN A 27 -5.43 19.48 1.38
C ASN A 27 -5.82 18.98 2.79
N LEU A 28 -7.12 18.97 3.12
CA LEU A 28 -7.64 18.40 4.36
C LEU A 28 -7.23 16.92 4.50
N ILE A 29 -7.42 16.14 3.44
CA ILE A 29 -6.90 14.78 3.29
C ILE A 29 -6.00 14.74 2.06
N SER A 30 -4.77 14.25 2.20
CA SER A 30 -3.85 14.15 1.07
C SER A 30 -3.14 12.80 1.01
N PHE A 31 -2.94 12.33 -0.20
CA PHE A 31 -2.08 11.21 -0.50
C PHE A 31 -0.77 11.74 -1.08
N LYS A 32 0.38 11.34 -0.54
CA LYS A 32 1.67 11.62 -1.16
C LYS A 32 2.48 10.34 -1.29
N ARG A 33 2.98 10.07 -2.49
CA ARG A 33 3.79 8.89 -2.82
C ARG A 33 4.95 8.68 -1.86
N GLN A 34 5.62 9.76 -1.45
CA GLN A 34 6.77 9.75 -0.53
C GLN A 34 6.46 9.22 0.88
N ASP A 35 5.18 9.13 1.26
CA ASP A 35 4.77 8.67 2.59
C ASP A 35 4.80 7.15 2.73
N TYR A 36 4.96 6.46 1.60
CA TYR A 36 4.91 5.02 1.46
C TYR A 36 6.27 4.50 0.97
N LEU A 37 6.37 3.20 0.76
CA LEU A 37 7.56 2.46 0.31
C LEU A 37 8.58 3.33 -0.47
N PRO A 38 9.81 3.51 0.04
CA PRO A 38 10.77 4.43 -0.54
C PRO A 38 11.19 4.00 -1.95
N GLY A 39 11.43 4.97 -2.83
CA GLY A 39 11.92 4.76 -4.19
C GLY A 39 11.26 5.67 -5.22
N GLU A 40 11.87 5.74 -6.41
CA GLU A 40 11.46 6.61 -7.53
C GLU A 40 10.37 5.98 -8.43
N LEU A 41 10.11 4.68 -8.25
CA LEU A 41 9.08 3.97 -9.02
C LEU A 41 7.67 4.36 -8.56
N SER A 42 6.69 4.16 -9.45
CA SER A 42 5.29 4.19 -9.07
C SER A 42 5.05 3.26 -7.88
N LEU A 43 4.08 3.58 -7.01
CA LEU A 43 3.88 2.80 -5.79
C LEU A 43 3.63 1.32 -6.09
N THR A 44 2.85 1.02 -7.14
CA THR A 44 2.62 -0.35 -7.61
C THR A 44 3.90 -1.07 -8.00
N GLU A 45 4.77 -0.42 -8.78
CA GLU A 45 6.05 -1.04 -9.18
C GLU A 45 7.01 -1.17 -8.00
N GLN A 46 6.99 -0.22 -7.06
CA GLN A 46 7.77 -0.32 -5.84
C GLN A 46 7.31 -1.48 -4.95
N VAL A 47 6.00 -1.73 -4.84
CA VAL A 47 5.45 -2.90 -4.14
C VAL A 47 5.98 -4.18 -4.77
N LYS A 48 5.86 -4.34 -6.09
CA LYS A 48 6.36 -5.53 -6.81
C LYS A 48 7.86 -5.73 -6.63
N LYS A 49 8.64 -4.64 -6.74
CA LYS A 49 10.10 -4.68 -6.52
C LYS A 49 10.42 -5.12 -5.09
N THR A 50 9.75 -4.54 -4.10
CA THR A 50 9.99 -4.85 -2.69
C THR A 50 9.65 -6.30 -2.35
N ILE A 51 8.54 -6.82 -2.90
CA ILE A 51 8.18 -8.24 -2.76
C ILE A 51 9.29 -9.15 -3.32
N LYS A 52 9.79 -8.83 -4.52
CA LYS A 52 10.89 -9.58 -5.14
C LYS A 52 12.19 -9.50 -4.33
N ASP A 53 12.53 -8.32 -3.82
CA ASP A 53 13.73 -8.11 -3.00
C ASP A 53 13.66 -8.88 -1.67
N LEU A 54 12.46 -9.10 -1.13
CA LEU A 54 12.20 -9.88 0.09
C LEU A 54 12.05 -11.40 -0.18
N GLY A 55 12.28 -11.85 -1.41
CA GLY A 55 12.27 -13.28 -1.78
C GLY A 55 10.95 -13.81 -2.32
N GLY A 56 9.92 -12.95 -2.43
CA GLY A 56 8.65 -13.32 -3.06
C GLY A 56 8.77 -13.52 -4.58
N GLU A 57 7.89 -14.33 -5.13
CA GLU A 57 7.80 -14.53 -6.57
C GLU A 57 7.14 -13.34 -7.27
N ALA A 58 7.45 -13.19 -8.56
CA ALA A 58 6.71 -12.28 -9.41
C ALA A 58 5.22 -12.66 -9.43
N PHE A 59 4.37 -11.64 -9.39
CA PHE A 59 2.93 -11.80 -9.52
C PHE A 59 2.38 -10.77 -10.49
N ASN A 60 1.34 -11.18 -11.22
CA ASN A 60 0.58 -10.31 -12.09
C ASN A 60 -0.79 -10.12 -11.46
N GLY A 61 -1.14 -8.88 -11.13
CA GLY A 61 -2.44 -8.54 -10.57
C GLY A 61 -2.45 -7.19 -9.87
N SER A 62 -3.54 -6.92 -9.16
CA SER A 62 -3.79 -5.64 -8.50
C SER A 62 -3.17 -5.59 -7.11
N ALA A 63 -2.76 -4.40 -6.70
CA ALA A 63 -2.33 -4.11 -5.34
C ALA A 63 -3.26 -3.08 -4.71
N TYR A 64 -3.65 -3.31 -3.46
CA TYR A 64 -4.48 -2.43 -2.66
C TYR A 64 -3.72 -1.99 -1.43
N LEU A 65 -3.96 -0.76 -0.98
CA LEU A 65 -3.31 -0.15 0.17
C LEU A 65 -4.35 0.10 1.27
N LEU A 66 -4.11 -0.46 2.44
CA LEU A 66 -4.75 -0.07 3.69
C LEU A 66 -3.81 0.89 4.44
N THR A 67 -4.24 2.13 4.66
CA THR A 67 -3.40 3.17 5.25
C THR A 67 -4.19 4.27 5.96
N THR A 68 -3.52 5.06 6.80
CA THR A 68 -4.00 6.37 7.24
C THR A 68 -3.37 7.47 6.37
N PRO A 69 -4.13 8.17 5.51
CA PRO A 69 -3.59 9.25 4.68
C PRO A 69 -3.21 10.48 5.52
N ARG A 70 -2.45 11.41 4.93
CA ARG A 70 -2.12 12.68 5.58
C ARG A 70 -3.37 13.48 5.87
N ARG A 71 -3.39 14.12 7.04
CA ARG A 71 -4.44 15.05 7.45
C ARG A 71 -3.83 16.41 7.76
N LEU A 72 -4.29 17.45 7.05
CA LEU A 72 -3.75 18.81 7.17
C LEU A 72 -2.21 18.86 7.10
N GLY A 73 -1.62 18.07 6.21
CA GLY A 73 -0.16 17.97 6.03
C GLY A 73 0.57 17.06 7.02
N HIS A 74 -0.06 16.62 8.10
CA HIS A 74 0.53 15.70 9.08
C HIS A 74 0.34 14.24 8.64
N CYS A 75 1.44 13.47 8.64
CA CYS A 75 1.42 12.03 8.44
C CYS A 75 1.67 11.35 9.80
N MET A 76 0.68 10.63 10.32
CA MET A 76 0.84 9.73 11.46
C MET A 76 0.31 8.37 11.03
N ASN A 77 1.12 7.68 10.25
CA ASN A 77 0.80 6.39 9.66
C ASN A 77 1.81 5.35 10.17
N PRO A 78 1.53 4.66 11.29
CA PRO A 78 2.48 3.71 11.88
C PRO A 78 2.66 2.46 11.03
N ILE A 79 1.69 2.16 10.15
CA ILE A 79 1.72 0.98 9.29
C ILE A 79 0.91 1.19 8.01
N SER A 80 1.46 0.75 6.89
CA SER A 80 0.77 0.57 5.61
C SER A 80 0.78 -0.89 5.20
N LEU A 81 -0.39 -1.43 4.86
CA LEU A 81 -0.54 -2.81 4.38
C LEU A 81 -0.88 -2.80 2.90
N PHE A 82 -0.06 -3.47 2.10
CA PHE A 82 -0.26 -3.65 0.67
C PHE A 82 -0.77 -5.06 0.39
N TYR A 83 -2.05 -5.19 0.09
CA TYR A 83 -2.70 -6.44 -0.28
C TYR A 83 -2.54 -6.68 -1.78
N CYS A 84 -1.79 -7.72 -2.13
CA CYS A 84 -1.42 -8.04 -3.50
C CYS A 84 -2.18 -9.28 -3.95
N TYR A 85 -3.06 -9.10 -4.92
CA TYR A 85 -3.87 -10.17 -5.48
C TYR A 85 -3.28 -10.67 -6.79
N HIS A 86 -3.31 -11.98 -7.01
CA HIS A 86 -3.04 -12.56 -8.30
C HIS A 86 -4.27 -12.43 -9.19
N ALA A 87 -4.04 -12.15 -10.48
CA ALA A 87 -5.09 -12.17 -11.49
C ALA A 87 -5.04 -13.51 -12.23
N GLU A 88 -5.95 -14.42 -11.86
CA GLU A 88 -6.21 -15.61 -12.67
C GLU A 88 -7.27 -15.31 -13.72
N GLN A 89 -7.07 -15.75 -14.97
CA GLN A 89 -8.05 -15.53 -16.04
C GLN A 89 -9.34 -16.30 -15.74
N GLY A 90 -10.43 -15.57 -15.45
CA GLY A 90 -11.75 -16.16 -15.20
C GLY A 90 -11.94 -16.77 -13.81
N GLY A 91 -10.93 -16.68 -12.92
CA GLY A 91 -10.98 -17.12 -11.53
C GLY A 91 -11.25 -16.00 -10.53
N PRO A 92 -11.52 -16.32 -9.25
CA PRO A 92 -11.60 -15.33 -8.18
C PRO A 92 -10.24 -14.64 -7.97
N ARG A 93 -10.25 -13.40 -7.44
CA ARG A 93 -9.01 -12.72 -7.05
C ARG A 93 -8.43 -13.39 -5.81
N GLU A 94 -7.28 -14.04 -5.95
CA GLU A 94 -6.61 -14.72 -4.84
C GLU A 94 -5.55 -13.81 -4.21
N LEU A 95 -5.56 -13.70 -2.88
CA LEU A 95 -4.54 -12.94 -2.16
C LEU A 95 -3.22 -13.72 -2.18
N LYS A 96 -2.20 -13.18 -2.86
CA LYS A 96 -0.89 -13.83 -2.96
C LYS A 96 0.10 -13.30 -1.92
N TYR A 97 0.08 -11.99 -1.64
CA TYR A 97 0.98 -11.39 -0.65
C TYR A 97 0.28 -10.28 0.16
N VAL A 98 0.71 -10.11 1.40
CA VAL A 98 0.56 -8.86 2.15
C VAL A 98 1.95 -8.33 2.45
N LEU A 99 2.26 -7.14 1.94
CA LEU A 99 3.49 -6.44 2.30
C LEU A 99 3.14 -5.40 3.38
N ALA A 100 3.72 -5.55 4.57
CA ALA A 100 3.51 -4.64 5.68
C ALA A 100 4.71 -3.68 5.82
N GLU A 101 4.50 -2.41 5.52
CA GLU A 101 5.47 -1.34 5.80
C GLU A 101 5.16 -0.74 7.17
N VAL A 102 6.07 -0.91 8.12
CA VAL A 102 5.97 -0.33 9.47
C VAL A 102 6.87 0.88 9.57
N HIS A 103 6.32 2.01 10.04
CA HIS A 103 7.05 3.24 10.28
C HIS A 103 7.26 3.43 11.78
N ASN A 104 8.50 3.26 12.24
CA ASN A 104 8.85 3.47 13.64
C ASN A 104 9.16 4.94 13.89
N THR A 105 8.20 5.66 14.48
CA THR A 105 8.40 7.04 14.98
C THR A 105 8.80 6.98 16.45
N PRO A 106 9.81 7.74 16.93
CA PRO A 106 10.48 8.90 16.33
C PRO A 106 11.74 8.61 15.49
N TRP A 107 12.19 7.36 15.34
CA TRP A 107 13.50 7.04 14.72
C TRP A 107 13.52 7.08 13.19
N ASP A 108 12.38 7.38 12.55
CA ASP A 108 12.18 7.45 11.08
C ASP A 108 12.61 6.18 10.33
N GLU A 109 12.67 5.06 11.04
CA GLU A 109 12.98 3.77 10.44
C GLU A 109 11.74 3.21 9.76
N ARG A 110 11.94 2.67 8.56
CA ARG A 110 10.91 1.96 7.80
C ARG A 110 11.36 0.53 7.59
N HIS A 111 10.50 -0.39 7.97
CA HIS A 111 10.73 -1.83 7.82
C HIS A 111 9.60 -2.44 7.00
N ALA A 112 9.94 -3.27 6.02
CA ALA A 112 8.97 -3.94 5.17
C ALA A 112 9.00 -5.46 5.44
N TYR A 113 7.85 -6.02 5.77
CA TYR A 113 7.67 -7.44 6.04
C TYR A 113 6.79 -8.07 4.97
N LEU A 114 7.27 -9.13 4.34
CA LEU A 114 6.51 -9.88 3.36
C LEU A 114 5.78 -11.05 4.02
N LEU A 115 4.48 -11.16 3.73
CA LEU A 115 3.62 -12.24 4.19
C LEU A 115 3.03 -12.91 2.94
N GLU A 116 3.27 -14.21 2.75
CA GLU A 116 2.66 -15.06 1.71
C GLU A 116 1.23 -15.48 2.00
N GLY A 117 0.33 -15.42 1.02
CA GLY A 117 -1.04 -15.93 1.17
C GLY A 117 -1.11 -17.44 1.47
N PRO A 118 -2.32 -17.99 1.36
CA PRO A 118 -3.02 -18.92 2.29
C PRO A 118 -2.38 -19.52 3.56
N GLU A 119 -1.10 -19.35 3.89
CA GLU A 119 -0.53 -19.85 5.17
C GLU A 119 -1.04 -19.08 6.40
N PHE A 120 -1.36 -17.77 6.28
CA PHE A 120 -1.88 -16.97 7.41
C PHE A 120 -3.33 -17.24 7.81
N LEU A 121 -4.11 -17.95 6.98
CA LEU A 121 -5.52 -18.24 7.28
C LEU A 121 -5.71 -19.57 8.02
N ASN A 122 -4.66 -20.40 8.10
CA ASN A 122 -4.64 -21.66 8.83
C ASN A 122 -3.36 -21.75 9.68
N PRO A 123 -3.24 -20.96 10.78
CA PRO A 123 -2.16 -21.17 11.72
C PRO A 123 -2.30 -22.59 12.32
N THR A 124 -1.32 -23.45 12.08
CA THR A 124 -1.18 -24.77 12.74
C THR A 124 -1.03 -24.63 14.25
#